data_AF-A0A2D5YPE0-F1
#
_entry.id   AF-A0A2D5YPE0-F1
#
_cell.length_a   1.000
_cell.length_b   1.000
_cell.length_c   1.000
_cell.angle_alpha   90.00
_cell.angle_beta   90.00
_cell.angle_gamma   90.00
#
_symmetry.space_group_name_H-M   'P 1'
#
loop_
_entity.id
_entity.type
_entity.pdbx_description
1 polymer ?
#
loop_
_entity_poly.entity_id
_entity_poly.type
_entity_poly.pdbx_seq_one_letter_code
_entity_poly.pdbx_strand_id
1 'polypeptide(L)'
;MSINQELLSQIKPHINGILWLTSSPLREVSEYHETLDYLVDGRLYQFLNKVMINDPEYDSDSFNYFVSQSFGSPFFLIHKKGTIDTKKDLTQIKNLLQSNSEEEELTLMIISASGVNFTKDLKKLGIEAITFT
;
A
#
# COMPACT_ATOMS: atom_id res chain seq x y z
N MET A 1 2.64 17.06 -15.93
CA MET A 1 2.63 15.58 -15.78
C MET A 1 1.45 15.26 -14.88
N SER A 2 0.63 14.24 -15.17
CA SER A 2 -0.45 13.89 -14.24
C SER A 2 0.13 13.24 -12.98
N ILE A 3 -0.55 13.35 -11.84
CA ILE A 3 -0.10 12.76 -10.57
C ILE A 3 0.14 11.24 -10.68
N ASN A 4 -0.65 10.59 -11.54
CA ASN A 4 -0.53 9.17 -11.86
C ASN A 4 0.74 8.85 -12.65
N GLN A 5 1.14 9.70 -13.60
CA GLN A 5 2.41 9.55 -14.31
C GLN A 5 3.60 9.77 -13.37
N GLU A 6 3.48 10.72 -12.45
CA GLU A 6 4.51 11.01 -11.46
C GLU A 6 4.71 9.81 -10.51
N LEU A 7 3.62 9.26 -9.97
CA LEU A 7 3.65 8.05 -9.15
C LEU A 7 4.35 6.89 -9.86
N LEU A 8 3.91 6.55 -11.08
CA LEU A 8 4.51 5.46 -11.86
C LEU A 8 6.00 5.68 -12.14
N SER A 9 6.42 6.93 -12.38
CA SER A 9 7.83 7.25 -12.66
C SER A 9 8.76 7.01 -11.46
N GLN A 10 8.21 7.02 -10.25
CA GLN A 10 8.95 6.78 -9.01
C GLN A 10 9.01 5.30 -8.62
N ILE A 11 8.21 4.43 -9.21
CA ILE A 11 8.29 2.98 -8.97
C ILE A 11 9.59 2.43 -9.60
N LYS A 12 10.43 1.82 -8.77
CA LYS A 12 11.74 1.26 -9.15
C LYS A 12 11.84 -0.21 -8.72
N PRO A 13 12.78 -0.99 -9.29
CA PRO A 13 12.94 -2.41 -8.96
C PRO A 13 13.10 -2.71 -7.47
N HIS A 14 13.74 -1.82 -6.69
CA HIS A 14 13.97 -2.02 -5.26
C HIS A 14 12.75 -1.67 -4.38
N ILE A 15 11.66 -1.15 -4.96
CA ILE A 15 10.45 -0.79 -4.21
C ILE A 15 9.54 -2.01 -4.16
N ASN A 16 9.42 -2.61 -2.99
CA ASN A 16 8.61 -3.82 -2.79
C ASN A 16 7.12 -3.51 -2.74
N GLY A 17 6.72 -2.27 -2.51
CA GLY A 17 5.29 -1.97 -2.48
C GLY A 17 4.92 -0.54 -2.11
N ILE A 18 3.62 -0.32 -2.03
CA ILE A 18 3.00 0.93 -1.65
C ILE A 18 2.18 0.73 -0.37
N LEU A 19 2.44 1.58 0.62
CA LEU A 19 1.57 1.79 1.76
C LEU A 19 0.70 3.03 1.48
N TRP A 20 -0.58 2.78 1.23
CA TRP A 20 -1.56 3.79 0.87
C TRP A 20 -2.48 4.10 2.05
N LEU A 21 -2.34 5.32 2.58
CA LEU A 21 -3.03 5.82 3.76
C LEU A 21 -4.02 6.91 3.38
N THR A 22 -5.28 6.66 3.69
CA THR A 22 -6.42 7.48 3.29
C THR A 22 -7.22 7.93 4.51
N SER A 23 -7.92 9.05 4.42
CA SER A 23 -8.94 9.44 5.41
C SER A 23 -10.26 8.70 5.20
N SER A 24 -10.47 8.18 4.00
CA SER A 24 -11.71 7.57 3.53
C SER A 24 -11.56 6.05 3.35
N PRO A 25 -12.66 5.27 3.41
CA PRO A 25 -12.64 3.85 3.08
C PRO A 25 -12.10 3.58 1.66
N LEU A 26 -11.57 2.39 1.44
CA LEU A 26 -11.03 1.93 0.15
C LEU A 26 -12.00 2.07 -1.04
N ARG A 27 -13.30 2.14 -0.77
CA ARG A 27 -14.37 2.24 -1.78
C ARG A 27 -14.54 3.63 -2.37
N GLU A 28 -14.09 4.64 -1.63
CA GLU A 28 -14.25 6.02 -2.05
C GLU A 28 -13.17 6.32 -3.06
N VAL A 29 -13.59 6.61 -4.30
CA VAL A 29 -12.68 6.86 -5.41
C VAL A 29 -11.73 8.00 -5.06
N SER A 30 -10.44 7.70 -5.20
CA SER A 30 -9.30 8.60 -5.07
C SER A 30 -8.61 8.72 -6.41
N GLU A 31 -7.82 9.77 -6.60
CA GLU A 31 -7.04 10.00 -7.82
C GLU A 31 -6.04 8.89 -8.15
N TYR A 32 -5.65 8.09 -7.14
CA TYR A 32 -4.68 7.00 -7.28
C TYR A 32 -5.31 5.65 -7.65
N HIS A 33 -6.63 5.49 -7.56
CA HIS A 33 -7.28 4.17 -7.69
C HIS A 33 -6.90 3.44 -8.97
N GLU A 34 -7.00 4.10 -10.12
CA GLU A 34 -6.71 3.49 -11.41
C GLU A 34 -5.26 3.02 -11.51
N THR A 35 -4.33 3.86 -11.05
CA THR A 35 -2.89 3.53 -11.07
C THR A 35 -2.55 2.41 -10.10
N LEU A 36 -3.12 2.44 -8.90
CA LEU A 36 -2.88 1.41 -7.90
C LEU A 36 -3.50 0.08 -8.33
N ASP A 37 -4.70 0.09 -8.94
CA ASP A 37 -5.33 -1.10 -9.52
C ASP A 37 -4.50 -1.67 -10.67
N TYR A 38 -3.95 -0.82 -11.53
CA TYR A 38 -3.00 -1.23 -12.57
C TYR A 38 -1.76 -1.91 -11.98
N LEU A 39 -1.16 -1.35 -10.93
CA LEU A 39 0.01 -1.94 -10.26
C LEU A 39 -0.30 -3.29 -9.60
N VAL A 40 -1.56 -3.60 -9.31
CA VAL A 40 -1.99 -4.86 -8.71
C VAL A 40 -2.83 -5.74 -9.64
N ASP A 41 -2.66 -5.61 -10.95
CA ASP A 41 -3.29 -6.47 -11.96
C ASP A 41 -4.83 -6.53 -11.87
N GLY A 42 -5.48 -5.41 -11.53
CA GLY A 42 -6.94 -5.35 -11.42
C GLY A 42 -7.51 -5.98 -10.14
N ARG A 43 -6.66 -6.43 -9.21
CA ARG A 43 -7.09 -7.11 -7.97
C ARG A 43 -7.85 -6.19 -7.03
N LEU A 44 -7.53 -4.89 -7.04
CA LEU A 44 -8.24 -3.91 -6.22
C LEU A 44 -9.69 -3.80 -6.70
N TYR A 45 -9.92 -3.63 -8.00
CA TYR A 45 -11.27 -3.60 -8.58
C TYR A 45 -12.04 -4.90 -8.36
N GLN A 46 -11.40 -6.06 -8.55
CA GLN A 46 -12.02 -7.36 -8.29
C GLN A 46 -12.45 -7.52 -6.83
N PHE A 47 -11.62 -7.07 -5.89
CA PHE A 47 -11.93 -7.09 -4.47
C PHE A 47 -13.11 -6.18 -4.14
N LEU A 48 -13.08 -4.95 -4.64
CA LEU A 48 -14.17 -3.98 -4.46
C LEU A 48 -15.50 -4.56 -4.96
N ASN A 49 -15.53 -5.19 -6.14
CA ASN A 49 -16.75 -5.82 -6.65
C ASN A 49 -17.20 -7.04 -5.85
N LYS A 50 -16.29 -7.87 -5.36
CA LYS A 50 -16.65 -9.12 -4.65
C LYS A 50 -17.12 -8.87 -3.23
N VAL A 51 -16.34 -8.11 -2.48
CA VAL A 51 -16.56 -7.92 -1.04
C VAL A 51 -17.61 -6.84 -0.81
N MET A 52 -17.59 -5.75 -1.58
CA MET A 52 -18.46 -4.61 -1.26
C MET A 52 -19.90 -4.74 -1.75
N ILE A 53 -20.15 -5.58 -2.75
CA ILE A 53 -21.52 -5.85 -3.22
C ILE A 53 -22.22 -6.82 -2.28
N ASN A 54 -21.47 -7.70 -1.60
CA ASN A 54 -22.03 -8.85 -0.90
C ASN A 54 -21.84 -8.82 0.62
N ASP A 55 -21.02 -7.91 1.17
CA ASP A 55 -20.69 -7.88 2.59
C ASP A 55 -20.92 -6.48 3.21
N PRO A 56 -22.09 -6.24 3.84
CA PRO A 56 -22.38 -5.02 4.56
C PRO A 56 -21.63 -4.88 5.91
N GLU A 57 -20.96 -5.93 6.39
CA GLU A 57 -20.18 -5.94 7.63
C GLU A 57 -18.68 -5.69 7.40
N TYR A 58 -18.26 -5.48 6.15
CA TYR A 58 -16.87 -5.22 5.82
C TYR A 58 -16.31 -4.03 6.60
N ASP A 59 -15.36 -4.33 7.49
CA ASP A 59 -14.67 -3.34 8.33
C ASP A 59 -13.72 -2.49 7.49
N SER A 60 -14.14 -1.26 7.20
CA SER A 60 -13.35 -0.30 6.43
C SER A 60 -12.04 0.14 7.10
N ASP A 61 -11.89 -0.14 8.39
CA ASP A 61 -10.76 0.34 9.20
C ASP A 61 -9.64 -0.73 9.30
N SER A 62 -9.93 -1.94 8.85
CA SER A 62 -8.96 -3.03 8.71
C SER A 62 -8.02 -2.83 7.50
N PHE A 63 -6.84 -3.44 7.59
CA PHE A 63 -5.90 -3.42 6.47
C PHE A 63 -6.41 -4.22 5.29
N ASN A 64 -6.13 -3.70 4.10
CA ASN A 64 -6.34 -4.38 2.84
C ASN A 64 -5.00 -4.64 2.17
N TYR A 65 -4.81 -5.87 1.70
CA TYR A 65 -3.56 -6.34 1.16
C TYR A 65 -3.77 -6.92 -0.22
N PHE A 66 -2.99 -6.42 -1.18
CA PHE A 66 -2.95 -6.92 -2.55
C PHE A 66 -1.51 -7.22 -2.91
N VAL A 67 -1.31 -8.31 -3.65
CA VAL A 67 0.01 -8.75 -4.10
C VAL A 67 -0.04 -9.00 -5.59
N SER A 68 0.93 -8.45 -6.31
CA SER A 68 1.19 -8.63 -7.73
C SER A 68 2.68 -8.85 -7.96
N GLN A 69 3.17 -8.63 -9.18
CA GLN A 69 4.58 -8.68 -9.51
C GLN A 69 5.05 -7.37 -10.15
N SER A 70 6.25 -6.92 -9.78
CA SER A 70 6.92 -5.77 -10.37
C SER A 70 8.40 -6.11 -10.56
N PHE A 71 8.95 -5.87 -11.76
CA PHE A 71 10.34 -6.19 -12.11
C PHE A 71 10.79 -7.64 -11.79
N GLY A 72 9.86 -8.59 -11.76
CA GLY A 72 10.14 -10.00 -11.43
C GLY A 72 10.10 -10.35 -9.94
N SER A 73 9.86 -9.35 -9.07
CA SER A 73 9.71 -9.52 -7.62
C SER A 73 8.25 -9.33 -7.18
N PRO A 74 7.82 -9.90 -6.04
CA PRO A 74 6.53 -9.60 -5.43
C PRO A 74 6.36 -8.10 -5.15
N PHE A 75 5.20 -7.55 -5.51
CA PHE A 75 4.86 -6.15 -5.27
C PHE A 75 3.60 -6.06 -4.41
N PHE A 76 3.67 -5.30 -3.32
CA PHE A 76 2.61 -5.19 -2.32
C PHE A 76 1.88 -3.86 -2.43
N LEU A 77 0.55 -3.89 -2.38
CA LEU A 77 -0.26 -2.72 -2.10
C LEU A 77 -0.97 -2.94 -0.77
N ILE A 78 -0.69 -2.07 0.18
CA ILE A 78 -1.25 -2.10 1.53
C ILE A 78 -2.09 -0.85 1.70
N HIS A 79 -3.41 -1.00 1.80
CA HIS A 79 -4.30 0.11 2.09
C HIS A 79 -4.78 0.07 3.54
N LYS A 80 -4.76 1.23 4.19
CA LYS A 80 -5.40 1.45 5.49
C LYS A 80 -6.06 2.83 5.53
N LYS A 81 -7.30 2.85 6.00
CA LYS A 81 -8.01 4.07 6.35
C LYS A 81 -7.60 4.54 7.75
N GLY A 82 -7.42 5.85 7.92
CA GLY A 82 -7.15 6.49 9.19
C GLY A 82 -5.68 6.51 9.57
N THR A 83 -5.40 6.43 10.86
CA THR A 83 -4.05 6.50 11.41
C THR A 83 -3.43 5.12 11.58
N ILE A 84 -2.09 5.06 11.51
CA ILE A 84 -1.32 3.87 11.85
C ILE A 84 -1.04 3.87 13.35
N ASP A 85 -1.37 2.77 14.03
CA ASP A 85 -0.77 2.43 15.31
C ASP A 85 0.66 1.94 15.07
N THR A 86 1.64 2.82 15.31
CA THR A 86 3.05 2.59 14.92
C THR A 86 3.65 1.29 15.45
N LYS A 87 3.13 0.71 16.54
CA LYS A 87 3.68 -0.53 17.06
C LYS A 87 3.01 -1.75 16.44
N LYS A 88 1.68 -1.82 16.47
CA LYS A 88 0.94 -3.00 16.01
C LYS A 88 0.93 -3.08 14.49
N ASP A 89 0.55 -1.99 13.84
CA ASP A 89 0.30 -1.94 12.41
C ASP A 89 1.60 -2.07 11.61
N LEU A 90 2.67 -1.38 12.02
CA LEU A 90 3.97 -1.48 11.32
C LEU A 90 4.62 -2.86 11.49
N THR A 91 4.42 -3.51 12.64
CA THR A 91 4.89 -4.89 12.84
C THR A 91 4.13 -5.86 11.93
N GLN A 92 2.82 -5.68 11.78
CA GLN A 92 2.01 -6.48 10.86
C GLN A 92 2.46 -6.29 9.40
N ILE A 93 2.73 -5.06 8.99
CA ILE A 93 3.28 -4.74 7.66
C ILE A 93 4.62 -5.46 7.45
N LYS A 94 5.55 -5.34 8.41
CA LYS A 94 6.86 -6.02 8.33
C LYS A 94 6.70 -7.52 8.12
N ASN A 95 5.89 -8.18 8.95
CA ASN A 95 5.72 -9.61 8.89
C ASN A 95 5.15 -10.06 7.53
N LEU A 96 4.21 -9.28 6.98
CA LEU A 96 3.64 -9.56 5.67
C LEU A 96 4.68 -9.46 4.55
N LEU A 97 5.50 -8.41 4.56
CA LEU A 97 6.56 -8.22 3.56
C LEU A 97 7.63 -9.31 3.65
N GLN A 98 8.13 -9.61 4.86
CA GLN A 98 9.17 -10.62 5.07
C GLN A 98 8.71 -12.03 4.73
N SER A 99 7.43 -12.36 4.93
CA SER A 99 6.91 -13.69 4.62
C SER A 99 6.75 -13.94 3.11
N ASN A 100 6.79 -12.89 2.30
CA ASN A 100 6.47 -12.94 0.87
C ASN A 100 7.55 -12.31 -0.01
N SER A 101 8.70 -11.91 0.55
CA SER A 101 9.84 -11.36 -0.17
C SER A 101 11.10 -12.14 0.16
N GLU A 102 11.89 -12.45 -0.86
CA GLU A 102 13.23 -13.02 -0.69
C GLU A 102 14.31 -11.94 -0.49
N GLU A 103 13.92 -10.66 -0.56
CA GLU A 103 14.83 -9.53 -0.43
C GLU A 103 15.20 -9.26 1.04
N GLU A 104 16.49 -9.05 1.30
CA GLU A 104 17.00 -8.70 2.63
C GLU A 104 16.62 -7.28 3.06
N GLU A 105 16.49 -6.38 2.09
CA GLU A 105 16.15 -4.97 2.28
C GLU A 105 14.74 -4.72 1.75
N LEU A 106 13.85 -4.21 2.60
CA LEU A 106 12.47 -3.89 2.23
C LEU A 106 12.31 -2.39 2.06
N THR A 107 11.82 -1.94 0.91
CA THR A 107 11.48 -0.54 0.64
C THR A 107 9.98 -0.41 0.35
N LEU A 108 9.33 0.51 1.07
CA LEU A 108 7.95 0.90 0.82
C LEU A 108 7.87 2.35 0.34
N MET A 109 7.06 2.57 -0.68
CA MET A 109 6.58 3.91 -1.01
C MET A 109 5.34 4.22 -0.18
N ILE A 110 5.24 5.41 0.39
CA ILE A 110 4.11 5.84 1.21
C ILE A 110 3.32 6.91 0.46
N ILE A 111 2.05 6.66 0.21
CA ILE A 111 1.09 7.67 -0.26
C ILE A 111 0.19 7.99 0.93
N SER A 112 0.24 9.23 1.45
CA SER A 112 -0.53 9.62 2.63
C SER A 112 -1.24 10.95 2.42
N ALA A 113 -2.58 10.93 2.52
CA ALA A 113 -3.39 12.14 2.47
C ALA A 113 -3.21 13.06 3.69
N SER A 114 -2.74 12.52 4.82
CA SER A 114 -2.63 13.21 6.11
C SER A 114 -1.24 13.80 6.40
N GLY A 115 -0.27 13.64 5.48
CA GLY A 115 1.11 14.10 5.67
C GLY A 115 1.85 13.42 6.83
N VAL A 116 1.36 12.27 7.28
CA VAL A 116 1.92 11.60 8.45
C VAL A 116 3.20 10.86 8.06
N ASN A 117 4.28 11.14 8.79
CA ASN A 117 5.61 10.62 8.48
C ASN A 117 6.03 9.55 9.49
N PHE A 118 6.01 8.28 9.06
CA PHE A 118 6.46 7.12 9.82
C PHE A 118 7.78 6.55 9.33
N THR A 119 8.51 7.26 8.46
CA THR A 119 9.77 6.79 7.86
C THR A 119 10.79 6.35 8.91
N LYS A 120 10.89 7.10 10.03
CA LYS A 120 11.79 6.75 11.14
C LYS A 120 11.42 5.44 11.83
N ASP A 121 10.13 5.15 11.97
CA ASP A 121 9.66 3.95 12.66
C ASP A 121 9.77 2.72 11.76
N LEU A 122 9.48 2.87 10.46
CA LEU A 122 9.77 1.84 9.45
C LEU A 122 11.27 1.52 9.40
N LYS A 123 12.15 2.55 9.45
CA LYS A 123 13.59 2.33 9.46
C LYS A 123 14.08 1.53 10.66
N LYS A 124 13.52 1.74 11.85
CA LYS A 124 13.82 0.92 13.06
C LYS A 124 13.42 -0.54 12.88
N LEU A 125 12.44 -0.81 12.01
CA LEU A 125 11.96 -2.14 11.68
C LEU A 125 12.75 -2.78 10.52
N GLY A 126 13.71 -2.07 9.93
CA GLY A 126 14.48 -2.53 8.78
C GLY A 126 13.78 -2.32 7.44
N ILE A 127 12.81 -1.39 7.39
CA ILE A 127 12.08 -1.04 6.17
C ILE A 127 12.47 0.39 5.77
N GLU A 128 13.05 0.55 4.58
CA GLU A 128 13.24 1.85 3.96
C GLU A 128 11.89 2.41 3.49
N ALA A 129 11.72 3.72 3.59
CA ALA A 129 10.45 4.36 3.30
C ALA A 129 10.64 5.64 2.48
N ILE A 130 9.93 5.71 1.36
CA ILE A 130 9.96 6.85 0.43
C ILE A 130 8.56 7.48 0.44
N THR A 131 8.44 8.74 0.86
CA THR A 131 7.15 9.43 0.84
C THR A 131 6.89 10.02 -0.54
N PHE A 132 5.73 9.69 -1.12
CA PHE A 132 5.17 10.37 -2.27
C PHE A 132 4.32 11.55 -1.78
N THR A 133 4.67 12.76 -2.16
CA THR A 133 4.02 14.03 -1.76
C THR A 133 3.43 14.76 -2.93
#